data_AF-A0A8X6FEU8-F1
#
_entry.id   AF-A0A8X6FEU8-F1
#
_cell.length_a   1.000
_cell.length_b   1.000
_cell.length_c   1.000
_cell.angle_alpha   90.00
_cell.angle_beta   90.00
_cell.angle_gamma   90.00
#
_symmetry.space_group_name_H-M   'P 1'
#
loop_
_entity.id
_entity.type
_entity.pdbx_description
1 polymer ?
#
loop_
_entity_poly.entity_id
_entity_poly.type
_entity_poly.pdbx_seq_one_letter_code
_entity_poly.pdbx_strand_id
1 'polypeptide(L)'
;MMKRQIFFVIISALYFKLAYARSGGYIEAIESCNEYIDTLINGILTDRGDILDPYSINDSIISFQKKVVFVDFKGEAKLSEGYISGVSNLRRISPCSLSFENGRYKLSANLQTRAMFFNFTGSVKVMNMGPVIFVRGNSSSTDISLVFSLNATTGKEALLEEFKIQDIKDMNVWIDGLRLLSWMSDPLRNSAAIFFKHSVKKLIEVVIGSSANDRIIENPFSVEEFDIDVKEITPISVSTIATTLIDDDISEDIREHTKEDSDSYIDSVLENRYFLESAYSKLDPYALDDDRINNFFLQGKRKNKNPGNNHLDLKNGQLENFPRLKRINDCTKPMWKKSNVTFICYLGFNELEMKYDAQSYIENHISDFELIASITSTRLSVKITSSYKDNVPILQDFSILNTGRISVKTAQG
;
A
#
# COMPACT_ATOMS: atom_id res chain seq x y z
N MET A 1 8.47 1.85 64.94
CA MET A 1 8.16 0.80 63.95
C MET A 1 7.35 1.41 62.79
N MET A 2 7.91 2.40 62.09
CA MET A 2 7.21 3.16 61.03
C MET A 2 8.23 3.91 60.14
N LYS A 3 9.25 3.20 59.61
CA LYS A 3 10.30 3.78 58.75
C LYS A 3 10.82 2.82 57.66
N ARG A 4 9.98 1.89 57.19
CA ARG A 4 10.37 0.91 56.14
C ARG A 4 9.46 0.85 54.90
N GLN A 5 8.48 1.75 54.78
CA GLN A 5 7.53 1.75 53.65
C GLN A 5 7.64 2.94 52.68
N ILE A 6 8.56 3.88 52.89
CA ILE A 6 8.71 5.05 52.01
C ILE A 6 9.86 4.87 50.99
N PHE A 7 10.71 3.86 51.13
CA PHE A 7 11.84 3.64 50.23
C PHE A 7 11.52 2.74 49.00
N PHE A 8 10.38 2.04 49.00
CA PHE A 8 9.99 1.15 47.90
C PHE A 8 9.06 1.79 46.86
N VAL A 9 8.47 2.95 47.17
CA VAL A 9 7.54 3.66 46.27
C VAL A 9 8.26 4.69 45.37
N ILE A 10 9.46 5.11 45.75
CA ILE A 10 10.26 6.07 44.96
C ILE A 10 11.08 5.38 43.86
N ILE A 11 11.36 4.07 43.99
CA ILE A 11 12.07 3.30 42.96
C ILE A 11 11.12 2.80 41.85
N SER A 12 9.81 2.60 42.10
CA SER A 12 8.87 2.25 41.02
C SER A 12 8.42 3.47 40.19
N ALA A 13 8.45 4.68 40.76
CA ALA A 13 8.16 5.92 40.03
C ALA A 13 9.31 6.36 39.10
N LEU A 14 10.51 5.81 39.25
CA LEU A 14 11.66 6.06 38.37
C LEU A 14 11.82 5.01 37.25
N TYR A 15 11.19 3.84 37.36
CA TYR A 15 11.12 2.86 36.28
C TYR A 15 9.91 3.04 35.35
N PHE A 16 8.85 3.72 35.79
CA PHE A 16 7.68 3.98 34.95
C PHE A 16 7.75 5.24 34.09
N LYS A 17 8.87 5.98 34.12
CA LYS A 17 9.10 7.11 33.22
C LYS A 17 9.87 6.77 31.93
N LEU A 18 10.28 5.52 31.71
CA LEU A 18 11.00 5.14 30.48
C LEU A 18 10.14 4.47 29.40
N ALA A 19 8.88 4.11 29.66
CA ALA A 19 8.06 3.41 28.68
C ALA A 19 7.18 4.35 27.81
N TYR A 20 7.14 5.65 28.09
CA TYR A 20 6.27 6.62 27.38
C TYR A 20 7.02 7.55 26.43
N ALA A 21 8.32 7.35 26.21
CA ALA A 21 9.18 8.23 25.41
C ALA A 21 9.63 7.63 24.06
N ARG A 22 9.27 6.38 23.73
CA ARG A 22 9.83 5.67 22.56
C ARG A 22 8.89 5.48 21.36
N SER A 23 7.64 5.96 21.40
CA SER A 23 6.80 6.03 20.20
C SER A 23 7.15 7.22 19.28
N GLY A 24 7.90 8.22 19.78
CA GLY A 24 8.34 9.38 19.02
C GLY A 24 9.25 9.00 17.84
N GLY A 25 10.23 8.12 18.07
CA GLY A 25 11.26 7.82 17.06
C GLY A 25 10.72 7.22 15.76
N TYR A 26 9.67 6.38 15.81
CA TYR A 26 9.08 5.84 14.58
C TYR A 26 8.22 6.88 13.85
N ILE A 27 7.45 7.70 14.58
CA ILE A 27 6.66 8.78 13.97
C ILE A 27 7.59 9.78 13.30
N GLU A 28 8.65 10.19 13.99
CA GLU A 28 9.71 11.05 13.46
C GLU A 28 10.38 10.43 12.22
N ALA A 29 10.61 9.11 12.20
CA ALA A 29 11.17 8.42 11.04
C ALA A 29 10.21 8.43 9.83
N ILE A 30 8.91 8.27 10.05
CA ILE A 30 7.90 8.37 8.98
C ILE A 30 7.77 9.80 8.48
N GLU A 31 7.81 10.79 9.36
CA GLU A 31 7.79 12.21 9.00
C GLU A 31 9.03 12.61 8.21
N SER A 32 10.21 12.16 8.61
CA SER A 32 11.43 12.39 7.85
C SER A 32 11.43 11.65 6.51
N CYS A 33 10.93 10.41 6.44
CA CYS A 33 10.79 9.74 5.16
C CYS A 33 9.85 10.53 4.23
N ASN A 34 8.74 11.04 4.76
CA ASN A 34 7.81 11.87 4.01
C ASN A 34 8.49 13.12 3.46
N GLU A 35 9.22 13.85 4.29
CA GLU A 35 9.97 15.05 3.90
C GLU A 35 11.05 14.74 2.85
N TYR A 36 11.76 13.63 3.03
CA TYR A 36 12.76 13.16 2.09
C TYR A 36 12.15 12.86 0.71
N ILE A 37 11.05 12.10 0.66
CA ILE A 37 10.36 11.79 -0.60
C ILE A 37 9.84 13.07 -1.26
N ASP A 38 9.26 13.98 -0.50
CA ASP A 38 8.73 15.23 -1.03
C ASP A 38 9.87 16.12 -1.57
N THR A 39 11.00 16.18 -0.87
CA THR A 39 12.21 16.89 -1.30
C THR A 39 12.82 16.27 -2.55
N LEU A 40 12.88 14.93 -2.62
CA LEU A 40 13.35 14.19 -3.78
C LEU A 40 12.54 14.55 -5.02
N ILE A 41 11.21 14.46 -4.93
CA ILE A 41 10.32 14.76 -6.06
C ILE A 41 10.36 16.24 -6.44
N ASN A 42 10.27 17.14 -5.45
CA ASN A 42 10.35 18.59 -5.69
C ASN A 42 11.68 19.00 -6.32
N GLY A 43 12.79 18.37 -5.91
CA GLY A 43 14.09 18.58 -6.52
C GLY A 43 14.10 18.18 -8.00
N ILE A 44 13.58 17.00 -8.35
CA ILE A 44 13.51 16.56 -9.76
C ILE A 44 12.68 17.55 -10.59
N LEU A 45 11.53 17.96 -10.07
CA LEU A 45 10.62 18.87 -10.77
C LEU A 45 11.18 20.29 -10.88
N THR A 46 11.95 20.76 -9.89
CA THR A 46 12.56 22.10 -9.92
C THR A 46 13.74 22.14 -10.90
N ASP A 47 14.62 21.14 -10.87
CA ASP A 47 15.85 21.16 -11.67
C ASP A 47 15.62 20.76 -13.12
N ARG A 48 14.57 19.96 -13.40
CA ARG A 48 14.27 19.44 -14.74
C ARG A 48 12.85 19.75 -15.22
N GLY A 49 12.10 20.60 -14.52
CA GLY A 49 10.70 20.91 -14.83
C GLY A 49 10.49 21.33 -16.29
N ASP A 50 11.34 22.23 -16.79
CA ASP A 50 11.23 22.78 -18.14
C ASP A 50 11.35 21.73 -19.26
N ILE A 51 12.01 20.60 -19.00
CA ILE A 51 12.16 19.50 -19.97
C ILE A 51 11.20 18.33 -19.69
N LEU A 52 10.65 18.24 -18.47
CA LEU A 52 9.74 17.19 -18.04
C LEU A 52 8.26 17.56 -18.24
N ASP A 53 7.93 18.85 -18.31
CA ASP A 53 6.55 19.33 -18.47
C ASP A 53 6.49 20.70 -19.18
N PRO A 54 6.19 20.77 -20.50
CA PRO A 54 5.77 19.67 -21.36
C PRO A 54 6.93 18.80 -21.86
N TYR A 55 6.81 17.49 -21.67
CA TYR A 55 7.77 16.51 -22.20
C TYR A 55 7.49 16.22 -23.68
N SER A 56 8.44 16.56 -24.54
CA SER A 56 8.33 16.35 -25.99
C SER A 56 8.45 14.87 -26.36
N ILE A 57 7.58 14.41 -27.25
CA ILE A 57 7.57 13.05 -27.79
C ILE A 57 8.01 13.08 -29.25
N ASN A 58 8.99 12.25 -29.58
CA ASN A 58 9.47 12.09 -30.94
C ASN A 58 8.37 11.60 -31.89
N ASP A 59 8.49 12.02 -33.16
CA ASP A 59 7.69 11.53 -34.26
C ASP A 59 7.51 10.01 -34.20
N SER A 60 6.26 9.57 -34.31
CA SER A 60 5.88 8.18 -34.12
C SER A 60 4.87 7.76 -35.17
N ILE A 61 4.95 6.51 -35.62
CA ILE A 61 4.01 5.93 -36.55
C ILE A 61 3.16 4.92 -35.79
N ILE A 62 1.85 5.14 -35.75
CA ILE A 62 0.90 4.18 -35.20
C ILE A 62 0.19 3.45 -36.34
N SER A 63 0.19 2.12 -36.25
CA SER A 63 -0.51 1.25 -37.20
C SER A 63 -1.81 0.78 -36.57
N PHE A 64 -2.88 0.69 -37.36
CA PHE A 64 -4.14 0.13 -36.90
C PHE A 64 -4.77 -0.73 -38.00
N GLN A 65 -5.57 -1.71 -37.57
CA GLN A 65 -6.29 -2.61 -38.45
C GLN A 65 -7.75 -2.69 -38.01
N LYS A 66 -8.68 -2.65 -38.96
CA LYS A 66 -10.10 -2.88 -38.71
C LYS A 66 -10.72 -3.63 -39.87
N LYS A 67 -11.48 -4.68 -39.55
CA LYS A 67 -12.30 -5.40 -40.51
C LYS A 67 -13.62 -4.65 -40.68
N VAL A 68 -13.90 -4.18 -41.89
CA VAL A 68 -15.18 -3.55 -42.23
C VAL A 68 -15.89 -4.47 -43.21
N VAL A 69 -16.96 -5.12 -42.73
CA VAL A 69 -17.69 -6.17 -43.44
C VAL A 69 -16.78 -7.34 -43.84
N PHE A 70 -16.24 -7.35 -45.07
CA PHE A 70 -15.40 -8.43 -45.64
C PHE A 70 -13.97 -8.00 -46.00
N VAL A 71 -13.60 -6.72 -45.81
CA VAL A 71 -12.28 -6.20 -46.17
C VAL A 71 -11.52 -5.82 -44.91
N ASP A 72 -10.28 -6.29 -44.79
CA ASP A 72 -9.34 -5.88 -43.75
C ASP A 72 -8.65 -4.58 -44.15
N PHE A 73 -9.04 -3.48 -43.50
CA PHE A 73 -8.40 -2.19 -43.69
C PHE A 73 -7.20 -2.07 -42.77
N LYS A 74 -6.05 -1.78 -43.36
CA LYS A 74 -4.82 -1.37 -42.65
C LYS A 74 -4.58 0.10 -42.94
N GLY A 75 -4.27 0.85 -41.90
CA GLY A 75 -3.88 2.24 -42.04
C GLY A 75 -2.78 2.60 -41.07
N GLU A 76 -2.10 3.68 -41.39
CA GLU A 76 -1.01 4.23 -40.59
C GLU A 76 -1.32 5.69 -40.30
N ALA A 77 -1.08 6.12 -39.07
CA ALA A 77 -1.06 7.53 -38.72
C ALA A 77 0.35 7.92 -38.29
N LYS A 78 0.90 8.93 -38.96
CA LYS A 78 2.15 9.57 -38.54
C LYS A 78 1.80 10.70 -37.58
N LEU A 79 2.22 10.56 -36.33
CA LEU A 79 2.08 11.57 -35.29
C LEU A 79 3.39 12.37 -35.19
N SER A 80 3.27 13.68 -35.06
CA SER A 80 4.38 14.64 -34.95
C SER A 80 4.04 15.71 -33.93
N GLU A 81 5.07 16.44 -33.48
CA GLU A 81 4.93 17.57 -32.54
C GLU A 81 4.18 17.17 -31.25
N GLY A 82 4.45 15.94 -30.80
CA GLY A 82 3.80 15.36 -29.63
C GLY A 82 4.34 15.92 -28.34
N TYR A 83 3.49 16.11 -27.33
CA TYR A 83 3.95 16.35 -25.97
C TYR A 83 3.02 15.74 -24.91
N ILE A 84 3.60 15.43 -23.76
CA ILE A 84 2.91 15.09 -22.52
C ILE A 84 3.04 16.28 -21.57
N SER A 85 1.97 16.66 -20.90
CA SER A 85 2.01 17.61 -19.80
C SER A 85 1.28 17.10 -18.56
N GLY A 86 1.56 17.70 -17.40
CA GLY A 86 0.92 17.37 -16.13
C GLY A 86 1.82 16.61 -15.14
N VAL A 87 3.06 16.28 -15.54
CA VAL A 87 4.08 15.65 -14.68
C VAL A 87 4.49 16.57 -13.53
N SER A 88 4.43 17.88 -13.71
CA SER A 88 4.70 18.88 -12.66
C SER A 88 3.75 18.77 -11.45
N ASN A 89 2.65 18.01 -11.57
CA ASN A 89 1.73 17.70 -10.47
C ASN A 89 2.06 16.38 -9.75
N LEU A 90 3.22 15.77 -10.01
CA LEU A 90 3.66 14.56 -9.31
C LEU A 90 3.87 14.87 -7.82
N ARG A 91 3.19 14.12 -6.96
CA ARG A 91 3.26 14.29 -5.51
C ARG A 91 3.01 12.98 -4.78
N ARG A 92 3.41 12.89 -3.53
CA ARG A 92 3.07 11.78 -2.64
C ARG A 92 1.60 11.84 -2.23
N ILE A 93 0.95 10.68 -2.10
CA ILE A 93 -0.50 10.55 -1.77
C ILE A 93 -0.81 9.71 -0.53
N SER A 94 0.22 9.15 0.10
CA SER A 94 0.15 8.45 1.39
C SER A 94 1.41 8.72 2.20
N PRO A 95 1.38 8.52 3.52
CA PRO A 95 2.61 8.38 4.29
C PRO A 95 3.52 7.32 3.66
N CYS A 96 4.82 7.59 3.74
CA CYS A 96 5.85 6.61 3.46
C CYS A 96 5.72 5.44 4.46
N SER A 97 6.09 4.24 4.04
CA SER A 97 6.29 3.10 4.92
C SER A 97 7.78 2.77 5.05
N LEU A 98 8.18 2.41 6.26
CA LEU A 98 9.52 1.97 6.59
C LEU A 98 9.46 0.50 7.01
N SER A 99 10.21 -0.37 6.34
CA SER A 99 10.45 -1.73 6.78
C SER A 99 11.94 -2.03 6.89
N PHE A 100 12.28 -3.09 7.61
CA PHE A 100 13.64 -3.59 7.74
C PHE A 100 13.68 -5.02 7.23
N GLU A 101 14.44 -5.24 6.16
CA GLU A 101 14.51 -6.52 5.45
C GLU A 101 15.97 -6.79 5.06
N ASN A 102 16.50 -7.98 5.41
CA ASN A 102 17.83 -8.42 5.01
C ASN A 102 18.98 -7.44 5.35
N GLY A 103 18.91 -6.78 6.52
CA GLY A 103 19.93 -5.81 6.93
C GLY A 103 19.84 -4.46 6.22
N ARG A 104 18.74 -4.19 5.51
CA ARG A 104 18.49 -2.93 4.80
C ARG A 104 17.20 -2.30 5.28
N TYR A 105 17.20 -0.97 5.42
CA TYR A 105 15.95 -0.23 5.50
C TYR A 105 15.35 -0.16 4.11
N LYS A 106 14.05 -0.40 4.04
CA LYS A 106 13.27 -0.33 2.82
C LYS A 106 12.19 0.72 3.01
N LEU A 107 12.22 1.71 2.13
CA LEU A 107 11.34 2.86 2.14
C LEU A 107 10.42 2.74 0.94
N SER A 108 9.12 2.81 1.18
CA SER A 108 8.12 2.73 0.11
C SER A 108 7.19 3.93 0.18
N ALA A 109 6.88 4.51 -0.98
CA ALA A 109 5.97 5.63 -1.09
C ALA A 109 5.07 5.49 -2.32
N ASN A 110 3.81 5.87 -2.16
CA ASN A 110 2.88 5.99 -3.27
C ASN A 110 2.85 7.44 -3.76
N LEU A 111 3.19 7.63 -5.03
CA LEU A 111 3.16 8.89 -5.74
C LEU A 111 1.99 8.89 -6.72
N GLN A 112 1.52 10.08 -7.07
CA GLN A 112 0.47 10.25 -8.04
C GLN A 112 0.67 11.55 -8.82
N THR A 113 0.45 11.50 -10.13
CA THR A 113 0.18 12.71 -10.91
C THR A 113 -1.31 12.98 -10.92
N ARG A 114 -1.71 14.26 -10.96
CA ARG A 114 -3.08 14.64 -11.33
C ARG A 114 -3.33 14.34 -12.82
N ALA A 115 -4.17 15.14 -13.46
CA ALA A 115 -4.46 14.98 -14.87
C ALA A 115 -3.19 15.15 -15.72
N MET A 116 -2.93 14.17 -16.58
CA MET A 116 -1.95 14.31 -17.65
C MET A 116 -2.67 14.58 -18.96
N PHE A 117 -2.04 15.35 -19.83
CA PHE A 117 -2.58 15.72 -21.12
C PHE A 117 -1.61 15.31 -22.22
N PHE A 118 -2.17 14.88 -23.35
CA PHE A 118 -1.46 14.43 -24.53
C PHE A 118 -1.97 15.25 -25.71
N ASN A 119 -1.06 15.83 -26.48
CA ASN A 119 -1.43 16.53 -27.71
C ASN A 119 -0.46 16.14 -28.81
N PHE A 120 -1.02 15.82 -29.98
CA PHE A 120 -0.28 15.48 -31.18
C PHE A 120 -1.00 16.04 -32.40
N THR A 121 -0.21 16.53 -33.35
CA THR A 121 -0.65 16.73 -34.72
C THR A 121 -0.27 15.49 -35.52
N GLY A 122 -1.07 15.08 -36.50
CA GLY A 122 -0.71 13.93 -37.31
C GLY A 122 -1.34 13.93 -38.68
N SER A 123 -0.98 12.92 -39.47
CA SER A 123 -1.59 12.63 -40.77
C SER A 123 -1.88 11.14 -40.87
N VAL A 124 -3.03 10.80 -41.45
CA VAL A 124 -3.46 9.41 -41.63
C VAL A 124 -3.31 9.04 -43.10
N LYS A 125 -2.61 7.97 -43.42
CA LYS A 125 -2.46 7.48 -44.80
C LYS A 125 -3.32 6.24 -45.02
N VAL A 126 -4.41 6.41 -45.77
CA VAL A 126 -5.36 5.33 -46.08
C VAL A 126 -5.88 5.52 -47.50
N MET A 127 -5.70 4.52 -48.35
CA MET A 127 -6.26 4.51 -49.73
C MET A 127 -5.98 5.83 -50.50
N ASN A 128 -4.74 6.31 -50.50
CA ASN A 128 -4.30 7.59 -51.09
C ASN A 128 -4.92 8.86 -50.49
N MET A 129 -5.73 8.76 -49.43
CA MET A 129 -6.18 9.90 -48.62
C MET A 129 -5.21 10.13 -47.46
N GLY A 130 -4.97 11.41 -47.17
CA GLY A 130 -3.97 11.89 -46.22
C GLY A 130 -4.48 12.96 -45.24
N PRO A 131 -5.67 12.84 -44.62
CA PRO A 131 -6.19 13.93 -43.80
C PRO A 131 -5.26 14.21 -42.62
N VAL A 132 -5.13 15.50 -42.29
CA VAL A 132 -4.52 15.95 -41.05
C VAL A 132 -5.47 15.64 -39.91
N ILE A 133 -4.92 15.08 -38.83
CA ILE A 133 -5.65 14.75 -37.61
C ILE A 133 -5.04 15.50 -36.43
N PHE A 134 -5.87 15.76 -35.43
CA PHE A 134 -5.43 16.23 -34.12
C PHE A 134 -5.79 15.16 -33.09
N VAL A 135 -4.80 14.64 -32.39
CA VAL A 135 -5.01 13.64 -31.35
C VAL A 135 -4.79 14.30 -30.00
N ARG A 136 -5.84 14.32 -29.20
CA ARG A 136 -5.83 14.85 -27.84
C ARG A 136 -6.13 13.72 -26.89
N GLY A 137 -5.47 13.68 -25.74
CA GLY A 137 -5.80 12.75 -24.70
C GLY A 137 -5.68 13.38 -23.33
N ASN A 138 -6.36 12.78 -22.36
CA ASN A 138 -6.09 13.04 -20.96
C ASN A 138 -6.21 11.76 -20.13
N SER A 139 -5.66 11.79 -18.93
CA SER A 139 -5.95 10.84 -17.85
C SER A 139 -6.35 11.63 -16.61
N SER A 140 -7.10 11.03 -15.68
CA SER A 140 -7.49 11.69 -14.43
C SER A 140 -6.35 11.69 -13.41
N SER A 141 -5.67 10.55 -13.28
CA SER A 141 -4.47 10.41 -12.45
C SER A 141 -3.57 9.27 -12.94
N THR A 142 -2.35 9.22 -12.43
CA THR A 142 -1.45 8.08 -12.62
C THR A 142 -0.75 7.76 -11.32
N ASP A 143 -0.96 6.53 -10.85
CA ASP A 143 -0.46 6.03 -9.58
C ASP A 143 0.89 5.37 -9.81
N ILE A 144 1.88 5.74 -8.99
CA ILE A 144 3.29 5.36 -9.14
C ILE A 144 3.77 4.83 -7.80
N SER A 145 4.45 3.68 -7.84
CA SER A 145 5.11 3.08 -6.68
C SER A 145 6.59 3.41 -6.73
N LEU A 146 7.10 3.96 -5.63
CA LEU A 146 8.52 4.22 -5.39
C LEU A 146 8.96 3.35 -4.22
N VAL A 147 9.97 2.50 -4.44
CA VAL A 147 10.59 1.68 -3.41
C VAL A 147 12.10 1.78 -3.54
N PHE A 148 12.78 2.11 -2.46
CA PHE A 148 14.24 2.07 -2.42
C PHE A 148 14.71 1.50 -1.09
N SER A 149 15.92 0.93 -1.08
CA SER A 149 16.53 0.38 0.13
C SER A 149 17.92 0.93 0.36
N LEU A 150 18.34 0.98 1.62
CA LEU A 150 19.68 1.41 2.02
C LEU A 150 20.21 0.53 3.14
N ASN A 151 21.53 0.41 3.22
CA ASN A 151 22.19 -0.41 4.21
C ASN A 151 21.92 0.15 5.61
N ALA A 152 21.33 -0.66 6.49
CA ALA A 152 20.86 -0.17 7.77
C ALA A 152 21.98 0.18 8.76
N THR A 153 23.16 -0.42 8.59
CA THR A 153 24.31 -0.16 9.47
C THR A 153 25.06 1.10 9.06
N THR A 154 25.14 1.37 7.76
CA THR A 154 25.95 2.48 7.23
C THR A 154 25.13 3.68 6.78
N GLY A 155 23.81 3.54 6.63
CA GLY A 155 22.94 4.54 6.00
C GLY A 155 23.26 4.77 4.52
N LYS A 156 24.13 3.97 3.92
CA LYS A 156 24.70 4.15 2.59
C LYS A 156 24.21 3.08 1.62
N GLU A 157 24.74 3.12 0.40
CA GLU A 157 24.45 2.13 -0.65
C GLU A 157 22.96 2.10 -1.00
N ALA A 158 22.36 3.28 -1.15
CA ALA A 158 20.96 3.39 -1.52
C ALA A 158 20.74 2.78 -2.92
N LEU A 159 19.67 2.00 -3.04
CA LEU A 159 19.30 1.26 -4.24
C LEU A 159 17.84 1.53 -4.54
N LEU A 160 17.55 2.14 -5.68
CA LEU A 160 16.18 2.23 -6.18
C LEU A 160 15.72 0.85 -6.66
N GLU A 161 14.82 0.22 -5.92
CA GLU A 161 14.27 -1.10 -6.24
C GLU A 161 13.09 -1.01 -7.22
N GLU A 162 12.25 0.02 -7.04
CA GLU A 162 11.05 0.21 -7.83
C GLU A 162 10.79 1.70 -8.08
N PHE A 163 10.53 2.04 -9.35
CA PHE A 163 9.91 3.30 -9.75
C PHE A 163 8.99 3.03 -10.93
N LYS A 164 7.76 2.60 -10.62
CA LYS A 164 6.90 1.94 -11.60
C LYS A 164 5.49 2.50 -11.59
N ILE A 165 4.88 2.61 -12.76
CA ILE A 165 3.46 2.92 -12.86
C ILE A 165 2.67 1.70 -12.40
N GLN A 166 1.78 1.92 -11.44
CA GLN A 166 0.82 0.93 -10.97
C GLN A 166 -0.45 1.00 -11.81
N ASP A 167 -0.99 2.21 -12.04
CA ASP A 167 -2.22 2.40 -12.79
C ASP A 167 -2.30 3.78 -13.47
N ILE A 168 -3.04 3.86 -14.58
CA ILE A 168 -3.38 5.10 -15.30
C ILE A 168 -4.90 5.19 -15.41
N LYS A 169 -5.51 6.08 -14.62
CA LYS A 169 -6.97 6.18 -14.48
C LYS A 169 -7.61 7.05 -15.56
N ASP A 170 -8.79 6.64 -15.99
CA ASP A 170 -9.71 7.37 -16.88
C ASP A 170 -9.04 7.97 -18.13
N MET A 171 -8.23 7.17 -18.82
CA MET A 171 -7.60 7.63 -20.06
C MET A 171 -8.63 7.80 -21.18
N ASN A 172 -8.82 9.04 -21.61
CA ASN A 172 -9.67 9.39 -22.74
C ASN A 172 -8.84 9.93 -23.89
N VAL A 173 -9.23 9.59 -25.12
CA VAL A 173 -8.55 10.03 -26.33
C VAL A 173 -9.58 10.51 -27.34
N TRP A 174 -9.35 11.70 -27.89
CA TRP A 174 -10.15 12.33 -28.92
C TRP A 174 -9.32 12.49 -30.18
N ILE A 175 -9.95 12.22 -31.32
CA ILE A 175 -9.31 12.39 -32.63
C ILE A 175 -10.22 13.24 -33.48
N ASP A 176 -9.70 14.40 -33.86
CA ASP A 176 -10.37 15.32 -34.78
C ASP A 176 -9.78 15.17 -36.20
N GLY A 177 -10.50 15.64 -37.22
CA GLY A 177 -10.04 15.63 -38.62
C GLY A 177 -10.48 14.42 -39.46
N LEU A 178 -11.19 13.44 -38.87
CA LEU A 178 -11.64 12.22 -39.57
C LEU A 178 -13.04 12.30 -40.20
N ARG A 179 -13.53 13.48 -40.64
CA ARG A 179 -14.95 13.68 -41.06
C ARG A 179 -15.49 12.61 -42.03
N LEU A 180 -14.76 12.30 -43.11
CA LEU A 180 -15.17 11.28 -44.10
C LEU A 180 -14.75 9.85 -43.70
N LEU A 181 -13.91 9.72 -42.68
CA LEU A 181 -13.31 8.48 -42.22
C LEU A 181 -13.73 8.16 -40.78
N SER A 182 -14.97 8.52 -40.39
CA SER A 182 -15.47 8.35 -39.02
C SER A 182 -15.41 6.90 -38.54
N TRP A 183 -15.56 5.93 -39.46
CA TRP A 183 -15.43 4.50 -39.19
C TRP A 183 -14.05 4.09 -38.62
N MET A 184 -13.03 4.94 -38.81
CA MET A 184 -11.65 4.77 -38.34
C MET A 184 -11.37 5.37 -36.97
N SER A 185 -12.30 6.17 -36.44
CA SER A 185 -12.11 6.85 -35.16
C SER A 185 -11.77 5.87 -34.04
N ASP A 186 -12.56 4.81 -33.87
CA ASP A 186 -12.35 3.86 -32.78
C ASP A 186 -11.02 3.08 -32.84
N PRO A 187 -10.64 2.42 -33.95
CA PRO A 187 -9.36 1.70 -34.00
C PRO A 187 -8.17 2.63 -33.82
N LEU A 188 -8.25 3.86 -34.36
CA LEU A 188 -7.18 4.85 -34.19
C LEU A 188 -7.14 5.36 -32.75
N ARG A 189 -8.29 5.60 -32.11
CA ARG A 189 -8.39 6.01 -30.70
C ARG A 189 -7.77 4.98 -29.77
N ASN A 190 -8.08 3.69 -29.99
CA ASN A 190 -7.51 2.60 -29.20
C ASN A 190 -5.99 2.50 -29.40
N SER A 191 -5.51 2.64 -30.64
CA SER A 191 -4.08 2.59 -30.95
C SER A 191 -3.33 3.78 -30.33
N ALA A 192 -3.91 4.98 -30.42
CA ALA A 192 -3.39 6.19 -29.78
C ALA A 192 -3.36 6.06 -28.25
N ALA A 193 -4.41 5.50 -27.63
CA ALA A 193 -4.42 5.25 -26.19
C ALA A 193 -3.31 4.30 -25.73
N ILE A 194 -3.07 3.20 -26.47
CA ILE A 194 -1.95 2.28 -26.19
C ILE A 194 -0.61 3.00 -26.32
N PHE A 195 -0.44 3.78 -27.39
CA PHE A 195 0.76 4.58 -27.60
C PHE A 195 0.99 5.60 -26.47
N PHE A 196 -0.06 6.27 -25.99
CA PHE A 196 0.02 7.19 -24.86
C PHE A 196 0.43 6.46 -23.58
N LYS A 197 -0.19 5.31 -23.26
CA LYS A 197 0.22 4.49 -22.10
C LYS A 197 1.71 4.15 -22.13
N HIS A 198 2.24 3.73 -23.28
CA HIS A 198 3.67 3.44 -23.43
C HIS A 198 4.55 4.70 -23.27
N SER A 199 4.09 5.83 -23.79
CA SER A 199 4.83 7.09 -23.71
C SER A 199 4.90 7.62 -22.27
N VAL A 200 3.79 7.58 -21.53
CA VAL A 200 3.76 7.87 -20.09
C VAL A 200 4.70 6.94 -19.34
N LYS A 201 4.60 5.63 -19.60
CA LYS A 201 5.45 4.63 -18.96
C LYS A 201 6.93 4.93 -19.14
N LYS A 202 7.34 5.25 -20.37
CA LYS A 202 8.72 5.64 -20.67
C LYS A 202 9.13 6.91 -19.92
N LEU A 203 8.28 7.94 -19.92
CA LEU A 203 8.56 9.19 -19.21
C LEU A 203 8.73 8.97 -17.71
N ILE A 204 7.76 8.33 -17.06
CA ILE A 204 7.78 8.11 -15.61
C ILE A 204 8.88 7.11 -15.22
N GLU A 205 8.85 5.88 -15.75
CA GLU A 205 9.71 4.80 -15.23
C GLU A 205 11.17 4.97 -15.64
N VAL A 206 11.43 5.50 -16.85
CA VAL A 206 12.80 5.63 -17.35
C VAL A 206 13.36 7.02 -17.04
N VAL A 207 12.68 8.09 -17.45
CA VAL A 207 13.25 9.44 -17.37
C VAL A 207 13.19 9.99 -15.94
N ILE A 208 12.01 9.94 -15.31
CA ILE A 208 11.87 10.37 -13.90
C ILE A 208 12.53 9.35 -12.97
N GLY A 209 12.33 8.05 -13.21
CA GLY A 209 12.96 7.00 -12.41
C GLY A 209 14.49 7.09 -12.38
N SER A 210 15.14 7.37 -13.53
CA SER A 210 16.59 7.63 -13.56
C SER A 210 16.94 8.87 -12.74
N SER A 211 16.17 9.96 -12.87
CA SER A 211 16.42 11.20 -12.11
C SER A 211 16.26 11.00 -10.60
N ALA A 212 15.32 10.16 -10.18
CA ALA A 212 15.13 9.78 -8.80
C ALA A 212 16.29 8.92 -8.29
N ASN A 213 16.73 7.94 -9.07
CA ASN A 213 17.89 7.11 -8.73
C ASN A 213 19.15 7.95 -8.52
N ASP A 214 19.44 8.87 -9.45
CA ASP A 214 20.61 9.75 -9.38
C ASP A 214 20.60 10.55 -8.06
N ARG A 215 19.46 11.15 -7.72
CA ARG A 215 19.32 11.93 -6.48
C ARG A 215 19.39 11.09 -5.21
N ILE A 216 18.81 9.88 -5.21
CA ILE A 216 18.88 8.96 -4.07
C ILE A 216 20.34 8.56 -3.79
N ILE A 217 21.16 8.41 -4.84
CA ILE A 217 22.58 8.11 -4.71
C ILE A 217 23.36 9.35 -4.21
N GLU A 218 23.06 10.53 -4.75
CA GLU A 218 23.71 11.79 -4.37
C GLU A 218 23.38 12.23 -2.94
N ASN A 219 22.13 12.06 -2.52
CA ASN A 219 21.60 12.49 -1.23
C ASN A 219 20.83 11.31 -0.60
N PRO A 220 21.51 10.30 -0.04
CA PRO A 220 20.83 9.17 0.57
C PRO A 220 20.03 9.60 1.79
N PHE A 221 18.91 8.91 2.04
CA PHE A 221 18.12 9.09 3.25
C PHE A 221 18.98 8.81 4.50
N SER A 222 19.06 9.78 5.41
CA SER A 222 19.83 9.64 6.66
C SER A 222 18.97 9.02 7.75
N VAL A 223 19.45 7.93 8.35
CA VAL A 223 18.80 7.27 9.48
C VAL A 223 19.42 7.70 10.82
N GLU A 224 20.55 8.41 10.80
CA GLU A 224 21.31 8.79 11.99
C GLU A 224 20.55 9.75 12.94
N GLU A 225 19.46 10.36 12.47
CA GLU A 225 18.60 11.24 13.28
C GLU A 225 17.56 10.51 14.11
N PHE A 226 17.25 9.25 13.80
CA PHE A 226 16.29 8.48 14.57
C PHE A 226 17.04 7.63 15.58
N ASP A 227 16.86 7.94 16.87
CA ASP A 227 17.19 7.04 17.98
C ASP A 227 16.19 5.86 18.00
N ILE A 228 15.95 5.26 16.82
CA ILE A 228 15.41 3.91 16.71
C ILE A 228 16.53 3.07 17.26
N ASP A 229 16.43 2.74 18.55
CA ASP A 229 17.40 1.94 19.27
C ASP A 229 17.40 0.53 18.66
N VAL A 230 18.04 0.36 17.51
CA VAL A 230 18.27 -0.95 16.86
C VAL A 230 19.13 -1.81 17.78
N LYS A 231 19.78 -1.22 18.81
CA LYS A 231 20.48 -1.97 19.85
C LYS A 231 19.57 -2.68 20.85
N GLU A 232 18.26 -2.41 20.90
CA GLU A 232 17.31 -3.33 21.55
C GLU A 232 16.81 -4.45 20.62
N ILE A 233 17.21 -4.39 19.33
CA ILE A 233 17.23 -5.53 18.41
C ILE A 233 18.69 -5.97 18.15
N THR A 234 19.56 -5.89 19.16
CA THR A 234 20.82 -6.65 19.08
C THR A 234 20.51 -8.13 19.30
N PRO A 235 20.96 -9.06 18.44
CA PRO A 235 21.18 -10.43 18.89
C PRO A 235 22.09 -10.33 20.13
N ILE A 236 21.69 -10.98 21.22
CA ILE A 236 22.41 -10.97 22.50
C ILE A 236 23.88 -11.27 22.21
N SER A 237 24.72 -10.23 22.19
CA SER A 237 26.15 -10.40 22.01
C SER A 237 26.67 -10.93 23.33
N VAL A 238 26.89 -12.25 23.37
CA VAL A 238 27.55 -12.95 24.46
C VAL A 238 28.88 -12.26 24.70
N SER A 239 29.00 -11.59 25.85
CA SER A 239 30.23 -10.95 26.27
C SER A 239 31.34 -11.99 26.36
N THR A 240 32.43 -11.69 25.66
CA THR A 240 33.67 -12.45 25.54
C THR A 240 34.19 -12.95 26.88
N ILE A 241 34.14 -14.27 27.09
CA ILE A 241 35.09 -14.97 27.96
C ILE A 241 36.10 -15.63 27.03
N ALA A 242 37.34 -15.17 27.13
CA ALA A 242 38.47 -15.75 26.44
C ALA A 242 38.81 -17.12 27.05
N THR A 243 38.67 -18.18 26.28
CA THR A 243 39.52 -19.38 26.42
C THR A 243 39.49 -20.23 25.15
N THR A 244 40.67 -20.36 24.54
CA THR A 244 41.25 -21.58 23.94
C THR A 244 40.37 -22.52 23.11
N LEU A 245 40.74 -22.58 21.83
CA LEU A 245 40.54 -23.67 20.85
C LEU A 245 40.43 -25.07 21.48
N ILE A 246 39.21 -25.60 21.55
CA ILE A 246 38.92 -27.04 21.58
C ILE A 246 37.66 -27.25 20.73
N ASP A 247 37.75 -28.13 19.74
CA ASP A 247 36.61 -28.71 19.02
C ASP A 247 35.72 -29.44 20.04
N ASP A 248 34.59 -28.86 20.47
CA ASP A 248 33.60 -29.57 21.29
C ASP A 248 32.20 -28.94 21.19
N ASP A 249 31.22 -29.82 20.98
CA ASP A 249 29.84 -29.80 21.46
C ASP A 249 29.33 -28.44 21.97
N ILE A 250 28.72 -27.65 21.06
CA ILE A 250 28.06 -26.39 21.40
C ILE A 250 26.78 -26.73 22.20
N SER A 251 26.94 -26.95 23.50
CA SER A 251 25.88 -26.77 24.48
C SER A 251 25.67 -25.25 24.65
N GLU A 252 25.16 -24.61 23.61
CA GLU A 252 24.70 -23.23 23.69
C GLU A 252 23.64 -23.17 24.79
N ASP A 253 23.83 -22.25 25.73
CA ASP A 253 22.95 -21.98 26.86
C ASP A 253 21.58 -21.55 26.31
N ILE A 254 20.71 -22.55 26.03
CA ILE A 254 19.34 -22.34 25.55
C ILE A 254 18.62 -21.61 26.67
N ARG A 255 18.63 -20.27 26.61
CA ARG A 255 17.80 -19.44 27.47
C ARG A 255 16.37 -19.93 27.33
N GLU A 256 15.82 -20.38 28.45
CA GLU A 256 14.46 -20.89 28.47
C GLU A 256 13.50 -19.72 28.29
N HIS A 257 12.99 -19.56 27.08
CA HIS A 257 12.03 -18.52 26.79
C HIS A 257 10.71 -18.76 27.53
N THR A 258 10.19 -17.68 28.11
CA THR A 258 8.95 -17.70 28.88
C THR A 258 7.75 -17.29 28.01
N LYS A 259 6.53 -17.46 28.54
CA LYS A 259 5.33 -16.90 27.89
C LYS A 259 5.37 -15.38 27.85
N GLU A 260 5.89 -14.77 28.93
CA GLU A 260 6.04 -13.32 29.06
C GLU A 260 6.87 -12.74 27.91
N ASP A 261 7.92 -13.45 27.47
CA ASP A 261 8.75 -13.02 26.33
C ASP A 261 7.92 -12.92 25.03
N SER A 262 6.98 -13.85 24.83
CA SER A 262 6.10 -13.86 23.65
C SER A 262 5.03 -12.79 23.73
N ASP A 263 4.44 -12.63 24.92
CA ASP A 263 3.42 -11.63 25.21
C ASP A 263 3.98 -10.22 25.03
N SER A 264 5.15 -9.95 25.64
CA SER A 264 5.84 -8.67 25.50
C SER A 264 6.21 -8.37 24.05
N TYR A 265 6.70 -9.37 23.31
CA TYR A 265 7.00 -9.20 21.88
C TYR A 265 5.75 -8.79 21.08
N ILE A 266 4.65 -9.54 21.20
CA ILE A 266 3.46 -9.26 20.38
C ILE A 266 2.78 -7.97 20.80
N ASP A 267 2.77 -7.64 22.09
CA ASP A 267 2.20 -6.39 22.59
C ASP A 267 2.99 -5.20 22.03
N SER A 268 4.34 -5.28 21.99
CA SER A 268 5.18 -4.27 21.34
C SER A 268 4.91 -4.12 19.84
N VAL A 269 4.73 -5.24 19.11
CA VAL A 269 4.37 -5.21 17.68
C VAL A 269 3.02 -4.53 17.47
N LEU A 270 2.04 -4.81 18.33
CA LEU A 270 0.69 -4.26 18.22
C LEU A 270 0.64 -2.77 18.53
N GLU A 271 1.29 -2.36 19.62
CA GLU A 271 1.27 -0.98 20.12
C GLU A 271 2.11 -0.04 19.26
N ASN A 272 3.26 -0.49 18.76
CA ASN A 272 4.17 0.38 18.02
C ASN A 272 3.96 0.24 16.52
N ARG A 273 4.08 -0.96 15.97
CA ARG A 273 4.12 -1.14 14.51
C ARG A 273 2.73 -1.18 13.90
N TYR A 274 1.87 -2.07 14.40
CA TYR A 274 0.55 -2.27 13.82
C TYR A 274 -0.36 -1.06 14.01
N PHE A 275 -0.36 -0.46 15.20
CA PHE A 275 -1.13 0.77 15.44
C PHE A 275 -0.77 1.88 14.45
N LEU A 276 0.53 2.12 14.24
CA LEU A 276 1.01 3.16 13.32
C LEU A 276 0.71 2.79 11.87
N GLU A 277 1.00 1.56 11.44
CA GLU A 277 0.65 1.12 10.09
C GLU A 277 -0.87 1.21 9.85
N SER A 278 -1.71 0.82 10.81
CA SER A 278 -3.16 0.88 10.64
C SER A 278 -3.70 2.31 10.62
N ALA A 279 -3.19 3.20 11.47
CA ALA A 279 -3.61 4.60 11.55
C ALA A 279 -3.14 5.43 10.35
N TYR A 280 -1.93 5.19 9.83
CA TYR A 280 -1.32 6.03 8.79
C TYR A 280 -1.40 5.45 7.37
N SER A 281 -1.57 4.12 7.20
CA SER A 281 -1.56 3.48 5.87
C SER A 281 -2.93 3.40 5.20
N LYS A 282 -3.93 4.20 5.63
CA LYS A 282 -5.33 4.11 5.17
C LYS A 282 -5.95 2.71 5.35
N LEU A 283 -5.49 1.95 6.34
CA LEU A 283 -6.15 0.70 6.73
C LEU A 283 -7.36 0.96 7.64
N ASP A 284 -7.55 2.20 8.10
CA ASP A 284 -8.73 2.62 8.84
C ASP A 284 -9.21 4.01 8.35
N PRO A 285 -10.39 4.14 7.73
CA PRO A 285 -11.29 3.04 7.33
C PRO A 285 -10.69 2.20 6.19
N TYR A 286 -10.80 0.87 6.29
CA TYR A 286 -10.49 -0.04 5.19
C TYR A 286 -11.67 -0.10 4.22
N ALA A 287 -11.42 0.19 2.94
CA ALA A 287 -12.46 0.12 1.91
C ALA A 287 -12.85 -1.35 1.62
N LEU A 288 -14.15 -1.64 1.62
CA LEU A 288 -14.72 -2.92 1.25
C LEU A 288 -15.34 -2.82 -0.14
N ASP A 289 -15.31 -3.94 -0.87
CA ASP A 289 -15.93 -4.04 -2.19
C ASP A 289 -17.45 -3.90 -2.12
N ASP A 290 -18.04 -3.35 -3.18
CA ASP A 290 -19.49 -3.37 -3.36
C ASP A 290 -20.01 -4.81 -3.45
N ASP A 291 -21.19 -5.06 -2.87
CA ASP A 291 -21.82 -6.39 -2.89
C ASP A 291 -23.34 -6.31 -3.17
N ARG A 292 -23.92 -7.43 -3.57
CA ARG A 292 -25.36 -7.59 -3.80
C ARG A 292 -25.87 -8.87 -3.14
N ILE A 293 -26.76 -8.71 -2.17
CA ILE A 293 -27.42 -9.82 -1.49
C ILE A 293 -28.80 -10.05 -2.11
N ASN A 294 -28.92 -11.12 -2.90
CA ASN A 294 -30.20 -11.54 -3.47
C ASN A 294 -31.07 -12.26 -2.42
N ASN A 295 -32.39 -12.18 -2.57
CA ASN A 295 -33.36 -12.84 -1.70
C ASN A 295 -33.28 -12.42 -0.21
N PHE A 296 -32.93 -11.16 0.05
CA PHE A 296 -32.68 -10.66 1.41
C PHE A 296 -33.88 -10.82 2.36
N PHE A 297 -35.11 -10.65 1.88
CA PHE A 297 -36.30 -10.92 2.68
C PHE A 297 -36.78 -12.36 2.48
N LEU A 298 -36.34 -13.25 3.37
CA LEU A 298 -36.92 -14.59 3.50
C LEU A 298 -38.29 -14.46 4.17
N GLN A 299 -39.35 -14.28 3.38
CA GLN A 299 -40.72 -14.34 3.91
C GLN A 299 -40.96 -15.70 4.56
N GLY A 300 -41.31 -15.70 5.84
CA GLY A 300 -41.49 -16.92 6.64
C GLY A 300 -42.46 -17.90 5.98
N LYS A 301 -41.95 -19.09 5.63
CA LYS A 301 -42.62 -20.39 5.40
C LYS A 301 -43.95 -20.46 4.59
N ARG A 302 -44.43 -19.40 3.94
CA ARG A 302 -45.54 -19.51 2.98
C ARG A 302 -44.99 -19.94 1.63
N LYS A 303 -44.87 -21.26 1.49
CA LYS A 303 -44.28 -22.06 0.40
C LYS A 303 -44.76 -21.81 -1.04
N ASN A 304 -45.54 -20.75 -1.36
CA ASN A 304 -46.31 -20.79 -2.61
C ASN A 304 -46.51 -19.49 -3.39
N LYS A 305 -45.61 -18.51 -3.31
CA LYS A 305 -45.55 -17.45 -4.32
C LYS A 305 -44.09 -17.20 -4.70
N ASN A 306 -43.85 -17.03 -6.00
CA ASN A 306 -42.55 -16.66 -6.57
C ASN A 306 -41.88 -15.63 -5.64
N PRO A 307 -40.63 -15.86 -5.18
CA PRO A 307 -39.89 -14.82 -4.50
C PRO A 307 -39.79 -13.68 -5.52
N GLY A 308 -40.53 -12.58 -5.28
CA GLY A 308 -40.37 -11.38 -6.09
C GLY A 308 -38.89 -10.99 -6.09
N ASN A 309 -38.41 -10.36 -7.16
CA ASN A 309 -37.02 -9.89 -7.24
C ASN A 309 -36.74 -8.93 -6.09
N ASN A 310 -36.20 -9.45 -4.99
CA ASN A 310 -35.77 -8.67 -3.85
C ASN A 310 -34.27 -8.83 -3.65
N HIS A 311 -33.58 -7.70 -3.55
CA HIS A 311 -32.14 -7.69 -3.34
C HIS A 311 -31.74 -6.46 -2.52
N LEU A 312 -30.59 -6.56 -1.89
CA LEU A 312 -29.95 -5.48 -1.16
C LEU A 312 -28.63 -5.19 -1.84
N ASP A 313 -28.49 -3.99 -2.38
CA ASP A 313 -27.22 -3.50 -2.91
C ASP A 313 -26.47 -2.80 -1.79
N LEU A 314 -25.20 -3.15 -1.60
CA LEU A 314 -24.29 -2.59 -0.62
C LEU A 314 -23.17 -1.86 -1.37
N LYS A 315 -23.01 -0.57 -1.09
CA LYS A 315 -22.09 0.33 -1.79
C LYS A 315 -21.17 1.05 -0.81
N ASN A 316 -19.99 1.43 -1.29
CA ASN A 316 -19.01 2.24 -0.56
C ASN A 316 -18.67 1.67 0.83
N GLY A 317 -18.49 0.35 0.90
CA GLY A 317 -18.27 -0.33 2.16
C GLY A 317 -17.00 0.14 2.87
N GLN A 318 -17.07 0.25 4.20
CA GLN A 318 -15.94 0.63 5.05
C GLN A 318 -15.88 -0.25 6.28
N LEU A 319 -14.68 -0.62 6.70
CA LEU A 319 -14.42 -1.32 7.94
C LEU A 319 -13.48 -0.49 8.80
N GLU A 320 -13.96 -0.11 9.98
CA GLU A 320 -13.33 0.82 10.90
C GLU A 320 -12.82 0.14 12.16
N ASN A 321 -11.96 0.85 12.89
CA ASN A 321 -11.36 0.48 14.18
C ASN A 321 -10.28 -0.62 14.09
N PHE A 322 -9.56 -0.70 12.97
CA PHE A 322 -8.39 -1.58 12.85
C PHE A 322 -7.31 -1.33 13.91
N PRO A 323 -6.95 -0.08 14.30
CA PRO A 323 -5.93 0.16 15.32
C PRO A 323 -6.26 -0.39 16.71
N ARG A 324 -7.49 -0.88 16.93
CA ARG A 324 -7.93 -1.50 18.19
C ARG A 324 -7.62 -3.00 18.30
N LEU A 325 -6.88 -3.58 17.35
CA LEU A 325 -6.41 -4.96 17.46
C LEU A 325 -5.54 -5.10 18.72
N LYS A 326 -5.86 -6.10 19.54
CA LYS A 326 -5.07 -6.38 20.74
C LYS A 326 -4.95 -7.88 20.98
N ARG A 327 -4.00 -8.27 21.82
CA ARG A 327 -3.93 -9.62 22.36
C ARG A 327 -5.15 -9.90 23.24
N ILE A 328 -5.79 -11.05 23.05
CA ILE A 328 -6.98 -11.46 23.82
C ILE A 328 -6.70 -12.54 24.86
N ASN A 329 -5.60 -13.28 24.70
CA ASN A 329 -5.10 -14.31 25.62
C ASN A 329 -3.57 -14.37 25.56
N ASP A 330 -2.95 -14.97 26.58
CA ASP A 330 -1.52 -15.30 26.58
C ASP A 330 -1.11 -16.10 25.35
N CYS A 331 0.05 -15.75 24.81
CA CYS A 331 0.71 -16.52 23.78
C CYS A 331 1.14 -17.89 24.33
N THR A 332 1.33 -18.85 23.43
CA THR A 332 1.93 -20.13 23.79
C THR A 332 3.38 -19.94 24.20
N LYS A 333 3.88 -20.75 25.13
CA LYS A 333 5.32 -20.77 25.45
C LYS A 333 6.12 -21.03 24.17
N PRO A 334 7.20 -20.27 23.90
CA PRO A 334 8.04 -20.50 22.74
C PRO A 334 8.58 -21.93 22.71
N MET A 335 8.41 -22.58 21.56
CA MET A 335 8.88 -23.94 21.33
C MET A 335 10.04 -23.93 20.34
N TRP A 336 11.16 -24.52 20.77
CA TRP A 336 12.29 -24.78 19.90
C TRP A 336 12.01 -25.98 19.00
N LYS A 337 12.24 -25.81 17.70
CA LYS A 337 12.27 -26.90 16.73
C LYS A 337 13.46 -26.72 15.81
N LYS A 338 14.50 -27.54 16.02
CA LYS A 338 15.82 -27.36 15.41
C LYS A 338 16.41 -26.02 15.83
N SER A 339 16.61 -25.09 14.90
CA SER A 339 17.17 -23.75 15.11
C SER A 339 16.13 -22.64 15.17
N ASN A 340 14.84 -22.99 15.19
CA ASN A 340 13.76 -22.01 15.11
C ASN A 340 12.95 -22.02 16.41
N VAL A 341 12.65 -20.82 16.91
CA VAL A 341 11.74 -20.60 18.03
C VAL A 341 10.38 -20.21 17.46
N THR A 342 9.31 -20.85 17.90
CA THR A 342 7.95 -20.61 17.39
C THR A 342 6.96 -20.47 18.53
N PHE A 343 6.06 -19.50 18.43
CA PHE A 343 4.93 -19.32 19.34
C PHE A 343 3.69 -18.85 18.58
N ILE A 344 2.54 -19.01 19.22
CA ILE A 344 1.22 -18.63 18.70
C ILE A 344 0.62 -17.63 19.66
N CYS A 345 0.11 -16.52 19.14
CA CYS A 345 -0.65 -15.54 19.90
C CYS A 345 -2.08 -15.45 19.38
N TYR A 346 -3.00 -15.17 20.29
CA TYR A 346 -4.41 -14.99 19.97
C TYR A 346 -4.74 -13.51 20.06
N LEU A 347 -5.20 -12.94 18.95
CA LEU A 347 -5.52 -11.53 18.82
C LEU A 347 -7.02 -11.36 18.59
N GLY A 348 -7.51 -10.14 18.76
CA GLY A 348 -8.90 -9.84 18.50
C GLY A 348 -9.19 -8.35 18.56
N PHE A 349 -10.31 -8.00 17.96
CA PHE A 349 -10.90 -6.68 18.06
C PHE A 349 -12.00 -6.72 19.10
N ASN A 350 -12.02 -5.74 20.00
CA ASN A 350 -13.14 -5.58 20.92
C ASN A 350 -14.42 -5.28 20.14
N GLU A 351 -14.27 -4.39 19.16
CA GLU A 351 -15.32 -3.90 18.28
C GLU A 351 -14.66 -3.45 16.97
N LEU A 352 -15.10 -4.04 15.86
CA LEU A 352 -14.97 -3.48 14.53
C LEU A 352 -16.32 -2.91 14.12
N GLU A 353 -16.29 -1.85 13.32
CA GLU A 353 -17.50 -1.23 12.79
C GLU A 353 -17.48 -1.31 11.28
N MET A 354 -18.49 -1.94 10.69
CA MET A 354 -18.65 -2.06 9.25
C MET A 354 -19.80 -1.17 8.79
N LYS A 355 -19.55 -0.30 7.82
CA LYS A 355 -20.53 0.64 7.25
C LYS A 355 -20.73 0.38 5.78
N TYR A 356 -21.97 0.48 5.31
CA TYR A 356 -22.32 0.46 3.90
C TYR A 356 -23.47 1.43 3.62
N ASP A 357 -23.43 2.06 2.46
CA ASP A 357 -24.60 2.67 1.84
C ASP A 357 -25.45 1.54 1.25
N ALA A 358 -26.66 1.33 1.75
CA ALA A 358 -27.49 0.20 1.36
C ALA A 358 -28.75 0.66 0.61
N GLN A 359 -29.05 -0.02 -0.50
CA GLN A 359 -30.30 0.17 -1.25
C GLN A 359 -31.07 -1.14 -1.29
N SER A 360 -32.23 -1.18 -0.62
CA SER A 360 -33.11 -2.35 -0.70
C SER A 360 -34.10 -2.20 -1.85
N TYR A 361 -34.25 -3.26 -2.62
CA TYR A 361 -35.21 -3.39 -3.70
C TYR A 361 -36.23 -4.45 -3.29
N ILE A 362 -37.49 -4.06 -3.14
CA ILE A 362 -38.61 -4.96 -2.83
C ILE A 362 -39.72 -4.67 -3.83
N GLU A 363 -39.89 -5.56 -4.81
CA GLU A 363 -40.85 -5.37 -5.91
C GLU A 363 -40.57 -4.04 -6.65
N ASN A 364 -41.45 -3.05 -6.51
CA ASN A 364 -41.31 -1.72 -7.12
C ASN A 364 -40.87 -0.64 -6.13
N HIS A 365 -40.54 -1.01 -4.90
CA HIS A 365 -40.09 -0.10 -3.86
C HIS A 365 -38.58 -0.16 -3.69
N ILE A 366 -37.95 1.01 -3.76
CA ILE A 366 -36.53 1.21 -3.46
C ILE A 366 -36.46 1.99 -2.14
N SER A 367 -35.55 1.60 -1.26
CA SER A 367 -35.31 2.33 -0.01
C SER A 367 -33.82 2.39 0.25
N ASP A 368 -33.33 3.59 0.50
CA ASP A 368 -31.94 3.88 0.82
C ASP A 368 -31.78 4.01 2.34
N PHE A 369 -30.74 3.41 2.90
CA PHE A 369 -30.40 3.54 4.32
C PHE A 369 -28.93 3.20 4.54
N GLU A 370 -28.38 3.64 5.67
CA GLU A 370 -27.03 3.25 6.07
C GLU A 370 -27.10 1.96 6.89
N LEU A 371 -26.29 0.97 6.52
CA LEU A 371 -26.12 -0.27 7.26
C LEU A 371 -24.86 -0.16 8.13
N ILE A 372 -25.05 -0.21 9.45
CA ILE A 372 -23.95 -0.21 10.42
C ILE A 372 -23.95 -1.54 11.15
N ALA A 373 -22.89 -2.31 11.00
CA ALA A 373 -22.69 -3.58 11.67
C ALA A 373 -21.52 -3.51 12.67
N SER A 374 -21.82 -3.68 13.95
CA SER A 374 -20.80 -3.83 15.00
C SER A 374 -20.42 -5.30 15.12
N ILE A 375 -19.14 -5.60 14.95
CA ILE A 375 -18.56 -6.94 15.02
C ILE A 375 -17.72 -7.01 16.29
N THR A 376 -18.18 -7.78 17.27
CA THR A 376 -17.51 -7.89 18.57
C THR A 376 -16.94 -9.29 18.79
N SER A 377 -15.93 -9.41 19.65
CA SER A 377 -15.35 -10.71 20.03
C SER A 377 -14.75 -11.49 18.85
N THR A 378 -14.15 -10.79 17.88
CA THR A 378 -13.37 -11.44 16.82
C THR A 378 -12.15 -12.13 17.42
N ARG A 379 -11.75 -13.27 16.83
CA ARG A 379 -10.57 -14.01 17.28
C ARG A 379 -9.71 -14.37 16.08
N LEU A 380 -8.46 -13.98 16.17
CA LEU A 380 -7.40 -14.25 15.20
C LEU A 380 -6.33 -15.10 15.88
N SER A 381 -5.62 -15.88 15.08
CA SER A 381 -4.42 -16.61 15.50
C SER A 381 -3.27 -16.18 14.61
N VAL A 382 -2.19 -15.73 15.24
CA VAL A 382 -0.92 -15.45 14.58
C VAL A 382 0.12 -16.44 15.05
N LYS A 383 0.84 -17.04 14.11
CA LYS A 383 1.96 -17.92 14.40
C LYS A 383 3.24 -17.23 13.98
N ILE A 384 4.13 -17.04 14.92
CA ILE A 384 5.38 -16.30 14.73
C ILE A 384 6.53 -17.27 14.90
N THR A 385 7.50 -17.21 13.98
CA THR A 385 8.71 -18.01 14.01
C THR A 385 9.92 -17.11 13.84
N SER A 386 10.91 -17.25 14.72
CA SER A 386 12.22 -16.60 14.57
C SER A 386 13.30 -17.67 14.43
N SER A 387 14.28 -17.41 13.57
CA SER A 387 15.51 -18.21 13.43
C SER A 387 16.52 -17.75 14.48
N TYR A 388 17.21 -18.67 15.14
CA TYR A 388 18.28 -18.33 16.08
C TYR A 388 19.37 -17.48 15.42
N LYS A 389 19.72 -17.81 14.18
CA LYS A 389 20.79 -17.15 13.43
C LYS A 389 20.44 -15.71 13.07
N ASP A 390 19.19 -15.49 12.68
CA ASP A 390 18.76 -14.21 12.11
C ASP A 390 18.14 -13.32 13.19
N ASN A 391 17.58 -13.91 14.24
CA ASN A 391 16.83 -13.26 15.31
C ASN A 391 15.76 -12.27 14.79
N VAL A 392 15.28 -12.49 13.56
CA VAL A 392 14.18 -11.73 12.95
C VAL A 392 12.93 -12.60 13.02
N PRO A 393 11.91 -12.20 13.79
CA PRO A 393 10.64 -12.91 13.81
C PRO A 393 9.88 -12.70 12.49
N ILE A 394 9.33 -13.79 11.98
CA ILE A 394 8.58 -13.84 10.72
C ILE A 394 7.17 -14.37 11.04
N LEU A 395 6.16 -13.76 10.44
CA LEU A 395 4.79 -14.27 10.49
C LEU A 395 4.71 -15.54 9.65
N GLN A 396 4.55 -16.69 10.30
CA GLN A 396 4.44 -17.99 9.62
C GLN A 396 3.01 -18.29 9.19
N ASP A 397 2.03 -17.90 10.01
CA ASP A 397 0.60 -18.17 9.75
C ASP A 397 -0.27 -17.07 10.34
N PHE A 398 -1.37 -16.76 9.66
CA PHE A 398 -2.39 -15.82 10.08
C PHE A 398 -3.76 -16.40 9.72
N SER A 399 -4.61 -16.59 10.72
CA SER A 399 -5.93 -17.19 10.51
C SER A 399 -7.02 -16.50 11.33
N ILE A 400 -8.22 -16.42 10.76
CA ILE A 400 -9.42 -15.96 11.45
C ILE A 400 -10.05 -17.19 12.11
N LEU A 401 -9.98 -17.28 13.44
CA LEU A 401 -10.58 -18.38 14.19
C LEU A 401 -12.09 -18.18 14.38
N ASN A 402 -12.52 -16.94 14.56
CA ASN A 402 -13.92 -16.58 14.77
C ASN A 402 -14.18 -15.14 14.29
N THR A 403 -15.19 -14.95 13.45
CA THR A 403 -15.64 -13.65 12.95
C THR A 403 -16.39 -12.82 14.00
N GLY A 404 -16.62 -13.36 15.20
CA GLY A 404 -17.27 -12.65 16.29
C GLY A 404 -18.80 -12.65 16.20
N ARG A 405 -19.42 -11.82 17.04
CA ARG A 405 -20.87 -11.57 17.03
C ARG A 405 -21.15 -10.30 16.25
N ILE A 406 -22.02 -10.40 15.26
CA ILE A 406 -22.41 -9.29 14.39
C ILE A 406 -23.76 -8.75 14.87
N SER A 407 -23.83 -7.46 15.18
CA SER A 407 -25.07 -6.74 15.45
C SER A 407 -25.25 -5.68 14.38
N VAL A 408 -26.35 -5.79 13.62
CA VAL A 408 -26.65 -4.89 12.51
C VAL A 408 -27.72 -3.90 12.96
N LYS A 409 -27.49 -2.62 12.66
CA LYS A 409 -28.43 -1.52 12.81
C LYS A 409 -28.57 -0.81 11.46
N THR A 410 -29.75 -0.25 11.24
CA THR A 410 -30.02 0.61 10.08
C THR A 410 -30.22 2.02 10.60
N ALA A 411 -29.49 2.99 10.05
CA ALA A 411 -29.77 4.40 10.28
C ALA A 411 -30.58 4.94 9.10
N GLN A 412 -31.67 5.65 9.39
CA GLN A 412 -32.35 6.44 8.36
C GLN A 412 -31.51 7.69 8.11
N GLY A 413 -31.01 7.83 6.89
CA GLY A 413 -30.30 9.01 6.42
C GLY A 413 -31.20 10.21 6.21
#